data_AF-A0A914RQD2-F1
#
_entry.id   AF-A0A914RQD2-F1
#
_cell.length_a   1.000
_cell.length_b   1.000
_cell.length_c   1.000
_cell.angle_alpha   90.00
_cell.angle_beta   90.00
_cell.angle_gamma   90.00
#
_symmetry.space_group_name_H-M   'P 1'
#
loop_
_entity.id
_entity.type
_entity.pdbx_description
1 polymer ?
#
loop_
_entity_poly.entity_id
_entity_poly.type
_entity_poly.pdbx_seq_one_letter_code
_entity_poly.pdbx_strand_id
1 'polypeptide(L)'
;MGFMWDIAAEFGAAVIFAEHRFYGKTYPFGNESYASVSNLGYLSSEQALADYAQLIQYLRNERLKDAINSTVIAFGGSYGGMLAAWIRIKYPHIVEGAIAASAPVFWFPQANVPEDIFDNIVKRSFVNSGCKADAIIAAWSAIEELAYSGTSM
;
A
#
# COMPACT_ATOMS: atom_id res chain seq x y z
N MET A 1 -5.51 9.44 5.82
CA MET A 1 -4.37 10.29 5.41
C MET A 1 -4.66 11.74 5.80
N GLY A 2 -4.76 12.05 7.10
CA GLY A 2 -4.93 13.42 7.60
C GLY A 2 -3.60 14.11 7.87
N PHE A 3 -2.67 13.37 8.48
CA PHE A 3 -1.37 13.84 8.93
C PHE A 3 -0.57 14.69 7.91
N MET A 4 -0.57 14.33 6.62
CA MET A 4 0.11 15.12 5.59
C MET A 4 -0.42 16.54 5.50
N TRP A 5 -1.74 16.73 5.62
CA TRP A 5 -2.37 18.05 5.62
C TRP A 5 -2.05 18.82 6.90
N ASP A 6 -2.01 18.13 8.04
CA ASP A 6 -1.73 18.73 9.35
C ASP A 6 -0.33 19.37 9.40
N ILE A 7 0.67 18.71 8.79
CA ILE A 7 2.06 19.18 8.82
C ILE A 7 2.47 20.01 7.60
N ALA A 8 1.75 19.93 6.48
CA ALA A 8 2.17 20.58 5.23
C ALA A 8 2.37 22.09 5.39
N ALA A 9 1.50 22.75 6.18
CA ALA A 9 1.59 24.18 6.43
C ALA A 9 2.88 24.57 7.20
N GLU A 10 3.31 23.75 8.15
CA GLU A 10 4.55 23.97 8.92
C GLU A 10 5.79 23.92 8.01
N PHE A 11 5.77 23.05 6.99
CA PHE A 11 6.87 22.90 6.04
C PHE A 11 6.73 23.77 4.78
N GLY A 12 5.65 24.54 4.64
CA GLY A 12 5.34 25.25 3.39
C GLY A 12 5.25 24.32 2.18
N ALA A 13 4.82 23.07 2.39
CA ALA A 13 4.90 22.00 1.41
C ALA A 13 3.66 21.91 0.53
N ALA A 14 3.86 21.60 -0.76
CA ALA A 14 2.77 21.16 -1.63
C ALA A 14 2.41 19.70 -1.30
N VAL A 15 1.11 19.40 -1.25
CA VAL A 15 0.60 18.04 -1.02
C VAL A 15 0.12 17.45 -2.34
N ILE A 16 0.74 16.35 -2.76
CA ILE A 16 0.42 15.66 -4.02
C ILE A 16 0.04 14.21 -3.71
N PHE A 17 -1.13 13.79 -4.19
CA PHE A 17 -1.56 12.39 -4.20
C PHE A 17 -1.48 11.88 -5.64
N ALA A 18 -0.50 11.02 -5.91
CA ALA A 18 -0.35 10.35 -7.20
C ALA A 18 -1.17 9.05 -7.19
N GLU A 19 -2.08 8.91 -8.15
CA GLU A 19 -2.87 7.69 -8.29
C GLU A 19 -2.01 6.58 -8.94
N HIS A 20 -2.09 5.37 -8.40
CA HIS A 20 -1.33 4.22 -8.90
C HIS A 20 -1.92 3.75 -10.24
N ARG A 21 -1.06 3.41 -11.21
CA ARG A 21 -1.51 2.81 -12.47
C ARG A 21 -2.42 1.60 -12.23
N PHE A 22 -3.45 1.45 -13.06
CA PHE A 22 -4.54 0.48 -12.96
C PHE A 22 -5.54 0.71 -11.83
N TYR A 23 -5.40 1.73 -10.98
CA TYR A 23 -6.38 2.03 -9.93
C TYR A 23 -7.16 3.30 -10.24
N GLY A 24 -8.38 3.39 -9.71
CA GLY A 24 -9.22 4.57 -9.80
C GLY A 24 -9.59 4.92 -11.25
N LYS A 25 -9.01 6.01 -11.75
CA LYS A 25 -9.20 6.53 -13.11
C LYS A 25 -7.95 6.37 -13.97
N THR A 26 -6.84 5.86 -13.42
CA THR A 26 -5.55 5.78 -14.09
C THR A 26 -5.40 4.42 -14.78
N TYR A 27 -6.01 4.28 -15.96
CA TYR A 27 -6.00 3.06 -16.76
C TYR A 27 -5.11 3.21 -18.01
N PRO A 28 -3.92 2.57 -18.08
CA PRO A 28 -3.01 2.74 -19.22
C PRO A 28 -3.61 2.36 -20.57
N PHE A 29 -4.59 1.46 -20.59
CA PHE A 29 -5.30 1.01 -21.80
C PHE A 29 -6.81 1.28 -21.72
N GLY A 30 -7.24 2.23 -20.90
CA GLY A 30 -8.67 2.47 -20.66
C GLY A 30 -9.39 1.21 -20.16
N ASN A 31 -10.58 0.94 -20.68
CA ASN A 31 -11.40 -0.23 -20.29
C ASN A 31 -10.69 -1.58 -20.59
N GLU A 32 -9.73 -1.59 -21.51
CA GLU A 32 -8.99 -2.80 -21.89
C GLU A 32 -7.82 -3.12 -20.95
N SER A 33 -7.59 -2.31 -19.91
CA SER A 33 -6.45 -2.49 -19.00
C SER A 33 -6.43 -3.88 -18.35
N TYR A 34 -7.59 -4.47 -18.09
CA TYR A 34 -7.73 -5.80 -17.50
C TYR A 34 -8.08 -6.90 -18.51
N ALA A 35 -8.19 -6.58 -19.80
CA ALA A 35 -8.72 -7.50 -20.80
C ALA A 35 -7.75 -8.62 -21.20
N SER A 36 -6.45 -8.47 -20.93
CA SER A 36 -5.45 -9.50 -21.27
C SER A 36 -4.26 -9.50 -20.31
N VAL A 37 -3.57 -10.65 -20.24
CA VAL A 37 -2.30 -10.79 -19.51
C VAL A 37 -1.23 -9.83 -20.06
N SER A 38 -1.26 -9.52 -21.36
CA SER A 38 -0.35 -8.55 -21.97
C SER A 38 -0.55 -7.14 -21.41
N ASN A 39 -1.80 -6.69 -21.32
CA ASN A 39 -2.12 -5.37 -20.76
C ASN A 39 -1.85 -5.34 -19.25
N LEU A 40 -2.23 -6.40 -18.53
CA LEU A 40 -1.92 -6.56 -17.10
C LEU A 40 -0.42 -6.65 -16.81
N GLY A 41 0.41 -7.05 -17.79
CA GLY A 41 1.87 -7.10 -17.64
C GLY A 41 2.51 -5.75 -17.31
N TYR A 42 1.79 -4.64 -17.52
CA TYR A 42 2.25 -3.29 -17.14
C TYR A 42 1.87 -2.89 -15.71
N LEU A 43 1.12 -3.74 -14.98
CA LEU A 43 0.80 -3.55 -13.57
C LEU A 43 1.91 -4.16 -12.70
N SER A 44 2.98 -3.39 -12.50
CA SER A 44 4.07 -3.76 -11.59
C SER A 44 4.46 -2.59 -10.68
N SER A 45 5.11 -2.92 -9.56
CA SER A 45 5.59 -1.90 -8.61
C SER A 45 6.68 -1.03 -9.24
N GLU A 46 7.63 -1.62 -9.99
CA GLU A 46 8.71 -0.93 -10.69
C GLU A 46 8.18 0.13 -11.65
N GLN A 47 7.15 -0.26 -12.39
CA GLN A 47 6.44 0.58 -13.33
C GLN A 47 5.71 1.74 -12.63
N ALA A 48 5.01 1.48 -11.51
CA ALA A 48 4.40 2.53 -10.70
C ALA A 48 5.45 3.48 -10.09
N LEU A 49 6.61 2.96 -9.64
CA LEU A 49 7.71 3.79 -9.15
C LEU A 49 8.27 4.70 -10.25
N ALA A 50 8.37 4.19 -11.48
CA ALA A 50 8.79 4.98 -12.63
C ALA A 50 7.77 6.09 -12.97
N ASP A 51 6.46 5.82 -12.87
CA ASP A 51 5.42 6.85 -13.05
C ASP A 51 5.59 7.98 -12.03
N TYR A 52 5.80 7.63 -10.76
CA TYR A 52 5.99 8.63 -9.71
C TYR A 52 7.27 9.43 -9.93
N ALA A 53 8.37 8.79 -10.32
CA ALA A 53 9.62 9.47 -10.63
C ALA A 53 9.48 10.46 -11.81
N GLN A 54 8.72 10.10 -12.85
CA GLN A 54 8.42 11.01 -13.96
C GLN A 54 7.49 12.13 -13.53
N LEU A 55 6.43 11.82 -12.77
CA LEU A 55 5.47 12.81 -12.27
C LEU A 55 6.16 13.85 -11.37
N ILE A 56 7.05 13.43 -10.48
CA ILE A 56 7.80 14.36 -9.62
C ILE A 56 8.64 15.31 -10.47
N GLN A 57 9.36 14.81 -11.47
CA GLN A 57 10.17 15.65 -12.36
C GLN A 57 9.30 16.62 -13.16
N TYR A 58 8.18 16.16 -13.73
CA TYR A 58 7.22 17.02 -14.42
C TYR A 58 6.67 18.11 -13.48
N LEU A 59 6.30 17.74 -12.25
CA LEU A 59 5.79 18.68 -11.27
C LEU A 59 6.81 19.75 -10.90
N ARG A 60 8.05 19.36 -10.60
CA ARG A 60 9.12 20.29 -10.20
C ARG A 60 9.58 21.20 -11.34
N ASN A 61 9.69 20.65 -12.56
CA ASN A 61 10.35 21.34 -13.67
C ASN A 61 9.36 22.14 -14.53
N GLU A 62 8.10 21.70 -14.61
CA GLU A 62 7.15 22.23 -15.61
C GLU A 62 5.85 22.77 -15.00
N ARG A 63 5.36 22.19 -13.89
CA ARG A 63 3.99 22.47 -13.42
C ARG A 63 3.89 23.36 -12.18
N LEU A 64 4.79 23.22 -11.22
CA LEU A 64 4.81 23.96 -9.96
C LEU A 64 5.85 25.07 -10.04
N LYS A 65 5.44 26.31 -9.73
CA LYS A 65 6.35 27.46 -9.66
C LYS A 65 7.29 27.28 -8.46
N ASP A 66 8.54 27.69 -8.64
CA ASP A 66 9.60 27.67 -7.61
C ASP A 66 9.90 26.30 -7.00
N ALA A 67 9.51 25.21 -7.69
CA ALA A 67 9.65 23.83 -7.20
C ALA A 67 10.93 23.10 -7.65
N ILE A 68 11.75 23.74 -8.51
CA ILE A 68 12.95 23.13 -9.12
C ILE A 68 13.92 22.57 -8.06
N ASN A 69 14.07 23.29 -6.95
CA ASN A 69 14.97 22.93 -5.84
C ASN A 69 14.21 22.39 -4.61
N SER A 70 12.93 22.06 -4.73
CA SER A 70 12.14 21.58 -3.60
C SER A 70 12.51 20.16 -3.20
N THR A 71 12.63 19.94 -1.90
CA THR A 71 12.74 18.60 -1.28
C THR A 71 11.43 17.83 -1.46
N VAL A 72 11.55 16.55 -1.79
CA VAL A 72 10.45 15.61 -1.99
C VAL A 72 10.52 14.51 -0.93
N ILE A 73 9.48 14.43 -0.10
CA ILE A 73 9.30 13.36 0.88
C ILE A 73 8.15 12.47 0.43
N ALA A 74 8.41 11.18 0.24
CA ALA A 74 7.39 10.21 -0.11
C ALA A 74 6.60 9.77 1.13
N PHE A 75 5.28 9.71 1.02
CA PHE A 75 4.41 9.21 2.08
C PHE A 75 3.60 8.03 1.56
N GLY A 76 3.40 7.02 2.40
CA GLY A 76 2.49 5.94 2.07
C GLY A 76 2.16 5.05 3.26
N GLY A 77 0.98 4.44 3.20
CA GLY A 77 0.52 3.44 4.17
C GLY A 77 0.36 2.07 3.53
N SER A 78 0.61 0.99 4.27
CA SER A 78 0.46 -0.39 3.76
C SER A 78 1.31 -0.61 2.49
N TYR A 79 0.74 -1.13 1.40
CA TYR A 79 1.41 -1.22 0.10
C TYR A 79 1.93 0.14 -0.41
N GLY A 80 1.18 1.22 -0.19
CA GLY A 80 1.67 2.58 -0.48
C GLY A 80 2.92 2.94 0.32
N GLY A 81 3.04 2.43 1.55
CA GLY A 81 4.23 2.58 2.39
C GLY A 81 5.42 1.78 1.87
N MET A 82 5.17 0.59 1.30
CA MET A 82 6.20 -0.19 0.60
C MET A 82 6.70 0.59 -0.62
N LEU A 83 5.80 1.17 -1.41
CA LEU A 83 6.17 2.06 -2.53
C LEU A 83 6.95 3.30 -2.08
N ALA A 84 6.56 3.93 -0.96
CA ALA A 84 7.29 5.06 -0.39
C ALA A 84 8.72 4.68 0.03
N ALA A 85 8.91 3.53 0.68
CA ALA A 85 10.23 3.02 1.01
C ALA A 85 11.05 2.71 -0.26
N TRP A 86 10.45 2.01 -1.23
CA TRP A 86 11.13 1.58 -2.44
C TRP A 86 11.49 2.73 -3.38
N ILE A 87 10.64 3.75 -3.53
CA ILE A 87 10.98 4.92 -4.36
C ILE A 87 12.19 5.66 -3.78
N ARG A 88 12.29 5.79 -2.45
CA ARG A 88 13.46 6.37 -1.79
C ARG A 88 14.72 5.55 -2.03
N ILE A 89 14.62 4.21 -2.01
CA ILE A 89 15.76 3.31 -2.27
C ILE A 89 16.19 3.36 -3.74
N LYS A 90 15.25 3.35 -4.69
CA LYS A 90 15.53 3.25 -6.13
C LYS A 90 15.80 4.58 -6.81
N TYR A 91 15.18 5.66 -6.34
CA TYR A 91 15.30 7.02 -6.87
C TYR A 91 15.74 8.03 -5.79
N PRO A 92 16.87 7.79 -5.08
CA PRO A 92 17.32 8.68 -4.00
C PRO A 92 17.74 10.07 -4.49
N HIS A 93 17.94 10.23 -5.81
CA HIS A 93 18.24 11.49 -6.49
C HIS A 93 16.99 12.31 -6.85
N ILE A 94 15.79 11.75 -6.64
CA ILE A 94 14.49 12.41 -6.87
C ILE A 94 13.72 12.58 -5.56
N VAL A 95 13.85 11.62 -4.62
CA VAL A 95 13.12 11.58 -3.34
C VAL A 95 14.11 11.57 -2.18
N GLU A 96 14.14 12.64 -1.39
CA GLU A 96 15.08 12.86 -0.28
C GLU A 96 14.73 12.07 1.00
N GLY A 97 13.50 11.62 1.16
CA GLY A 97 13.07 10.86 2.32
C GLY A 97 11.74 10.16 2.13
N ALA A 98 11.40 9.24 3.05
CA ALA A 98 10.14 8.53 3.00
C ALA A 98 9.57 8.25 4.39
N ILE A 99 8.25 8.37 4.52
CA ILE A 99 7.46 7.88 5.65
C ILE A 99 6.65 6.66 5.17
N ALA A 100 7.16 5.48 5.50
CA ALA A 100 6.58 4.19 5.16
C ALA A 100 5.72 3.64 6.31
N ALA A 101 4.50 4.16 6.46
CA ALA A 101 3.63 3.84 7.57
C ALA A 101 3.04 2.41 7.43
N SER A 102 3.26 1.57 8.45
CA SER A 102 2.75 0.19 8.49
C SER A 102 3.03 -0.61 7.20
N ALA A 103 4.21 -0.43 6.61
CA ALA A 103 4.62 -1.07 5.37
C ALA A 103 5.19 -2.49 5.64
N PRO A 104 4.54 -3.57 5.19
CA PRO A 104 5.02 -4.93 5.44
C PRO A 104 6.13 -5.33 4.46
N VAL A 105 7.23 -4.57 4.42
CA VAL A 105 8.35 -4.76 3.45
C VAL A 105 9.09 -6.09 3.60
N PHE A 106 8.86 -6.83 4.69
CA PHE A 106 9.42 -8.15 4.94
C PHE A 106 8.40 -9.29 4.86
N TRP A 107 7.14 -9.02 4.47
CA TRP A 107 6.14 -10.08 4.38
C TRP A 107 6.19 -10.80 3.02
N PHE A 108 7.33 -11.44 2.76
CA PHE A 108 7.61 -12.18 1.54
C PHE A 108 8.19 -13.56 1.86
N PRO A 109 8.06 -14.54 0.96
CA PRO A 109 8.79 -15.79 1.08
C PRO A 109 10.28 -15.51 1.29
N GLN A 110 10.94 -16.31 2.14
CA GLN A 110 12.38 -16.22 2.45
C GLN A 110 12.81 -15.05 3.34
N ALA A 111 11.90 -14.15 3.75
CA ALA A 111 12.22 -13.06 4.69
C ALA A 111 12.21 -13.50 6.17
N ASN A 112 12.16 -14.81 6.44
CA ASN A 112 12.13 -15.42 7.78
C ASN A 112 11.03 -14.86 8.71
N VAL A 113 9.88 -14.49 8.12
CA VAL A 113 8.68 -14.08 8.84
C VAL A 113 7.75 -15.30 8.95
N PRO A 114 7.26 -15.67 10.15
CA PRO A 114 6.30 -16.77 10.30
C PRO A 114 5.04 -16.52 9.47
N GLU A 115 4.56 -17.55 8.77
CA GLU A 115 3.41 -17.43 7.86
C GLU A 115 2.12 -17.05 8.61
N ASP A 116 1.96 -17.57 9.83
CA ASP A 116 0.80 -17.35 10.70
C ASP A 116 0.89 -16.06 11.55
N ILE A 117 1.92 -15.23 11.36
CA ILE A 117 2.17 -14.07 12.22
C ILE A 117 1.01 -13.07 12.20
N PHE A 118 0.39 -12.89 11.02
CA PHE A 118 -0.73 -11.96 10.86
C PHE A 118 -1.92 -12.42 11.70
N ASP A 119 -2.31 -13.68 11.57
CA ASP A 119 -3.44 -14.27 12.31
C ASP A 119 -3.18 -14.29 13.82
N ASN A 120 -1.94 -14.57 14.23
CA ASN A 120 -1.54 -14.50 15.64
C ASN A 120 -1.68 -13.09 16.21
N ILE A 121 -1.27 -12.06 15.45
CA ILE A 121 -1.43 -10.65 15.85
C ILE A 121 -2.90 -10.25 15.89
N VAL A 122 -3.70 -10.68 14.92
CA VAL A 122 -5.16 -10.45 14.91
C VAL A 122 -5.79 -11.08 16.16
N LYS A 123 -5.57 -12.37 16.40
CA LYS A 123 -6.06 -13.08 17.59
C LYS A 123 -5.68 -12.35 18.87
N ARG A 124 -4.40 -11.99 19.02
CA ARG A 124 -3.90 -11.26 20.19
C ARG A 124 -4.63 -9.92 20.39
N SER A 125 -4.94 -9.21 19.32
CA SER A 125 -5.61 -7.89 19.41
C SER A 125 -7.02 -8.01 19.99
N PHE A 126 -7.77 -9.04 19.58
CA PHE A 126 -9.10 -9.33 20.15
C PHE A 126 -9.02 -9.81 21.60
N VAL A 127 -8.10 -10.74 21.89
CA VAL A 127 -7.91 -11.26 23.25
C VAL A 127 -7.53 -10.15 24.22
N ASN A 128 -6.60 -9.26 23.82
CA ASN A 128 -6.20 -8.10 24.62
C ASN A 128 -7.35 -7.09 24.83
N SER A 129 -8.36 -7.11 23.96
CA SER A 129 -9.58 -6.30 24.09
C SER A 129 -10.69 -6.98 24.91
N GLY A 130 -10.41 -8.15 25.51
CA GLY A 130 -11.35 -8.87 26.37
C GLY A 130 -12.13 -10.00 25.68
N CYS A 131 -11.88 -10.28 24.40
CA CYS A 131 -12.52 -11.41 23.73
C CYS A 131 -11.99 -12.76 24.24
N LYS A 132 -12.90 -13.72 24.42
CA LYS A 132 -12.53 -15.11 24.73
C LYS A 132 -12.21 -15.84 23.44
N ALA A 133 -10.96 -16.25 23.27
CA ALA A 133 -10.53 -16.99 22.08
C ALA A 133 -11.37 -18.26 21.85
N ASP A 134 -11.71 -18.98 22.92
CA ASP A 134 -12.51 -20.22 22.85
C ASP A 134 -13.90 -19.98 22.26
N ALA A 135 -14.50 -18.81 22.48
CA ALA A 135 -15.79 -18.47 21.89
C ALA A 135 -15.69 -18.29 20.37
N ILE A 136 -14.58 -17.70 19.89
CA ILE A 136 -14.32 -17.55 18.45
C ILE A 136 -14.05 -18.91 17.82
N ILE A 137 -13.25 -19.76 18.47
CA ILE A 137 -12.95 -21.12 18.00
C ILE A 137 -14.23 -21.96 17.94
N ALA A 138 -15.04 -21.95 19.00
CA ALA A 138 -16.31 -22.68 19.04
C ALA A 138 -17.29 -22.22 17.95
N ALA A 139 -17.31 -20.92 17.63
CA ALA A 139 -18.14 -20.39 16.54
C ALA A 139 -17.72 -20.97 15.17
N TRP A 140 -16.41 -21.07 14.91
CA TRP A 140 -15.92 -21.69 13.68
C TRP A 140 -16.28 -23.17 13.60
N SER A 141 -16.08 -23.93 14.68
CA SER A 141 -16.46 -25.35 14.72
C SER A 141 -17.95 -25.56 14.46
N ALA A 142 -18.81 -24.73 15.03
CA ALA A 142 -20.26 -24.81 14.79
C ALA A 142 -20.63 -24.54 13.30
N ILE A 143 -19.94 -23.59 12.65
CA ILE A 143 -20.15 -23.31 11.21
C ILE A 143 -19.72 -24.52 10.36
N GLU A 144 -18.58 -25.14 10.69
CA GLU A 144 -18.08 -26.32 9.98
C GLU A 144 -19.04 -27.50 10.14
N GLU A 145 -19.51 -27.78 11.35
CA GLU A 145 -20.50 -28.84 11.62
C GLU A 145 -21.79 -28.63 10.81
N LEU A 146 -22.30 -27.39 10.77
CA LEU A 146 -23.47 -27.05 9.98
C LEU A 146 -23.23 -27.27 8.48
N ALA A 147 -22.08 -26.88 7.96
CA ALA A 147 -21.72 -27.07 6.56
C ALA A 147 -21.69 -28.56 6.16
N TYR A 148 -21.18 -29.44 7.04
CA TYR A 148 -21.16 -30.88 6.79
C TYR A 148 -22.52 -31.55 6.98
N SER A 149 -23.40 -31.01 7.83
CA SER A 149 -24.75 -31.55 8.05
C SER A 149 -25.77 -31.14 6.98
N GLY A 150 -25.47 -30.10 6.17
CA GLY A 150 -26.35 -29.59 5.12
C GLY A 150 -26.33 -30.37 3.80
N THR A 151 -25.44 -31.34 3.62
CA THR A 151 -25.31 -32.16 2.39
C THR A 151 -26.07 -33.49 2.44
N SER A 152 -26.84 -33.74 3.51
CA SER A 152 -27.71 -34.93 3.66
C SER A 152 -29.21 -34.67 3.41
N MET A 153 -29.55 -33.75 2.49
CA MET A 153 -30.90 -33.66 1.89
C MET A 153 -30.85 -33.96 0.40
#